data_AF-A0A0D8FSH2-F1
#
_entry.id   AF-A0A0D8FSH2-F1
#
_cell.length_a   1.000
_cell.length_b   1.000
_cell.length_c   1.000
_cell.angle_alpha   90.00
_cell.angle_beta   90.00
_cell.angle_gamma   90.00
#
_symmetry.space_group_name_H-M   'P 1'
#
loop_
_entity.id
_entity.type
_entity.pdbx_description
1 polymer ?
#
loop_
_entity_poly.entity_id
_entity_poly.type
_entity_poly.pdbx_seq_one_letter_code
_entity_poly.pdbx_strand_id
1 'polypeptide(L)'
;MLCWRTKSNMVLPVTTFLEDGSYLSALRPPKGNPGKLITVRVIEYTLAHPSRTKGEAPIRLITTLLDPAQAPALELAALYGERWEEESAFDELKTHQRGAGRVLRSKSPDMVTQEIYAHLLVYYAIRALINAAVEPQELDPDRVSFLASLRVIRRQVTDQAAFPP
;
A
#
# COMPACT_ATOMS: atom_id res chain seq x y z
N MET A 1 5.35 0.78 18.61
CA MET A 1 5.85 1.83 17.69
C MET A 1 4.87 1.95 16.54
N LEU A 2 4.64 3.15 16.04
CA LEU A 2 3.53 3.45 15.14
C LEU A 2 4.03 4.40 14.04
N CYS A 3 3.90 4.00 12.78
CA CYS A 3 4.27 4.78 11.60
C CYS A 3 3.22 4.57 10.50
N TRP A 4 2.66 5.65 9.96
CA TRP A 4 1.68 5.57 8.89
C TRP A 4 1.76 6.75 7.93
N ARG A 5 1.36 6.52 6.67
CA ARG A 5 1.19 7.57 5.66
C ARG A 5 -0.07 8.38 5.92
N THR A 6 0.02 9.69 5.76
CA THR A 6 -1.13 10.61 5.87
C THR A 6 -1.58 11.09 4.51
N LYS A 7 -2.84 11.53 4.41
CA LYS A 7 -3.31 12.27 3.24
C LYS A 7 -2.54 13.58 3.10
N SER A 8 -2.30 14.01 1.86
CA SER A 8 -1.59 15.26 1.54
C SER A 8 -2.33 16.53 1.97
N ASN A 9 -3.65 16.45 2.22
CA ASN A 9 -4.46 17.58 2.67
C ASN A 9 -4.60 17.67 4.20
N MET A 10 -4.00 16.75 4.96
CA MET A 10 -4.02 16.84 6.43
C MET A 10 -3.15 18.00 6.91
N VAL A 11 -3.69 18.87 7.75
CA VAL A 11 -2.94 20.00 8.31
C VAL A 11 -2.08 19.49 9.47
N LEU A 12 -0.77 19.62 9.33
CA LEU A 12 0.24 19.21 10.30
C LEU A 12 1.11 20.42 10.64
N PRO A 13 0.76 21.22 11.67
CA PRO A 13 1.54 22.40 12.03
C PRO A 13 2.95 22.00 12.48
N VAL A 14 3.96 22.67 11.93
CA VAL A 14 5.34 22.48 12.37
C VAL A 14 5.49 23.10 13.77
N THR A 15 5.88 22.27 14.73
CA THR A 15 6.22 22.72 16.09
C THR A 15 7.72 22.90 16.24
N THR A 16 8.51 21.97 15.70
CA THR A 16 9.98 22.00 15.80
C THR A 16 10.59 21.26 14.61
N PHE A 17 11.56 21.85 13.91
CA PHE A 17 12.34 21.16 12.89
C PHE A 17 13.47 20.35 13.54
N LEU A 18 13.77 19.19 12.95
CA LEU A 18 14.83 18.28 13.40
C LEU A 18 15.98 18.27 12.37
N GLU A 19 17.15 17.80 12.80
CA GLU A 19 18.40 17.88 12.02
C GLU A 19 18.38 17.09 10.70
N ASP A 20 17.56 16.04 10.62
CA ASP A 20 17.42 15.22 9.42
C ASP A 20 16.30 15.67 8.47
N GLY A 21 15.82 16.91 8.63
CA GLY A 21 14.81 17.54 7.78
C GLY A 21 13.36 17.17 8.09
N SER A 22 13.13 16.23 9.02
CA SER A 22 11.81 15.95 9.57
C SER A 22 11.38 17.00 10.61
N TYR A 23 10.13 16.96 11.06
CA TYR A 23 9.63 17.92 12.05
C TYR A 23 8.63 17.33 13.03
N LEU A 24 8.56 17.88 14.23
CA LEU A 24 7.52 17.56 15.22
C LEU A 24 6.23 18.31 14.90
N SER A 25 5.11 17.63 15.06
CA SER A 25 3.76 18.15 14.97
C SER A 25 2.90 17.57 16.09
N ALA A 26 1.66 18.02 16.21
CA ALA A 26 0.74 17.51 17.21
C ALA A 26 -0.63 17.19 16.62
N LEU A 27 -1.09 15.96 16.84
CA LEU A 27 -2.41 15.52 16.45
C LEU A 27 -3.41 15.85 17.56
N ARG A 28 -4.56 16.37 17.15
CA ARG A 28 -5.72 16.51 18.03
C ARG A 28 -6.53 15.20 18.04
N PRO A 29 -7.05 14.78 19.20
CA PRO A 29 -7.99 13.69 19.23
C PRO A 29 -9.24 13.99 18.39
N PRO A 30 -9.97 12.95 17.93
CA PRO A 30 -11.25 13.13 17.28
C PRO A 30 -12.24 13.91 18.16
N LYS A 31 -13.16 14.63 17.51
CA LYS A 31 -14.20 15.43 18.20
C LYS A 31 -14.99 14.52 19.17
N GLY A 32 -15.09 14.94 20.44
CA GLY A 32 -15.75 14.18 21.49
C GLY A 32 -14.83 13.30 22.34
N ASN A 33 -13.54 13.20 22.00
CA ASN A 33 -12.54 12.54 22.83
C ASN A 33 -11.76 13.59 23.67
N PRO A 34 -11.79 13.53 25.01
CA PRO A 34 -11.06 14.48 25.88
C PRO A 34 -9.55 14.20 25.96
N GLY A 35 -9.02 13.33 25.09
CA GLY A 35 -7.62 12.96 25.04
C GLY A 35 -6.67 14.16 24.91
N LYS A 36 -5.42 13.95 25.33
CA LYS A 36 -4.36 14.94 25.19
C LYS A 36 -3.89 15.04 23.73
N LEU A 37 -3.27 16.17 23.39
CA LEU A 37 -2.51 16.31 22.14
C LEU A 37 -1.48 15.18 22.05
N ILE A 38 -1.38 14.56 20.88
CA ILE A 38 -0.40 13.50 20.63
C ILE A 38 0.72 14.11 19.81
N THR A 39 1.91 14.25 20.41
CA THR A 39 3.11 14.65 19.68
C THR A 39 3.51 13.54 18.72
N VAL A 40 3.71 13.92 17.46
CA VAL A 40 4.16 13.03 16.40
C VAL A 40 5.31 13.70 15.67
N ARG A 41 6.14 12.88 15.03
CA ARG A 41 7.13 13.35 14.07
C ARG A 41 6.62 13.12 12.67
N VAL A 42 6.81 14.10 11.78
CA VAL A 42 6.41 14.09 10.39
C VAL A 42 7.66 14.00 9.52
N ILE A 43 7.65 13.06 8.59
CA ILE A 43 8.71 12.85 7.60
C ILE A 43 8.08 13.08 6.23
N GLU A 44 8.63 14.02 5.46
CA GLU A 44 8.19 14.30 4.10
C GLU A 44 9.26 13.85 3.11
N TYR A 45 8.87 13.07 2.11
CA TYR A 45 9.79 12.58 1.09
C TYR A 45 9.08 12.40 -0.25
N THR A 46 9.86 12.35 -1.32
CA THR A 46 9.37 12.11 -2.68
C THR A 46 10.00 10.83 -3.23
N LEU A 47 9.16 9.99 -3.82
CA LEU A 47 9.65 8.84 -4.58
C LEU A 47 9.91 9.26 -6.02
N ALA A 48 11.11 8.95 -6.52
CA ALA A 48 11.42 9.07 -7.94
C ALA A 48 10.78 7.89 -8.69
N HIS A 49 9.48 8.00 -8.97
CA HIS A 49 8.74 6.99 -9.74
C HIS A 49 8.38 7.52 -11.13
N PRO A 50 8.58 6.77 -12.23
CA PRO A 50 8.29 7.23 -13.59
C PRO A 50 6.82 7.65 -13.81
N SER A 51 5.89 7.07 -13.05
CA SER A 51 4.46 7.41 -13.12
C SER A 51 4.07 8.64 -12.27
N ARG A 52 5.02 9.24 -11.54
CA ARG A 52 4.74 10.38 -10.66
C ARG A 52 4.62 11.65 -11.48
N THR A 53 3.50 12.36 -11.33
CA THR A 53 3.27 13.60 -12.07
C THR A 53 4.13 14.73 -11.52
N LYS A 54 4.67 15.57 -12.41
CA LYS A 54 5.40 16.79 -12.02
C LYS A 54 4.50 17.67 -11.15
N GLY A 55 4.92 17.94 -9.92
CA GLY A 55 4.16 18.74 -8.94
C GLY A 55 3.28 17.93 -7.98
N GLU A 56 3.34 16.60 -8.00
CA GLU A 56 2.65 15.78 -7.00
C GLU A 56 3.20 16.06 -5.58
N ALA A 57 2.29 16.28 -4.62
CA ALA A 57 2.63 16.59 -3.23
C ALA A 57 3.47 15.47 -2.58
N PRO A 58 4.46 15.81 -1.73
CA PRO A 58 5.31 14.82 -1.09
C PRO A 58 4.50 13.81 -0.29
N ILE A 59 5.04 12.60 -0.19
CA ILE A 59 4.51 11.59 0.73
C ILE A 59 4.85 12.05 2.14
N ARG A 60 3.88 11.98 3.05
CA ARG A 60 4.06 12.36 4.45
C ARG A 60 3.79 11.17 5.33
N LEU A 61 4.78 10.78 6.12
CA LEU A 61 4.65 9.79 7.18
C LEU A 61 4.54 10.51 8.50
N ILE A 62 3.74 9.96 9.42
CA ILE A 62 3.81 10.36 10.81
C ILE A 62 4.13 9.17 11.70
N THR A 63 4.97 9.42 12.70
CA THR A 63 5.51 8.40 13.58
C THR A 63 5.55 8.89 15.03
N THR A 64 5.52 7.92 15.94
CA THR A 64 5.75 8.12 17.39
C THR A 64 7.23 8.05 17.77
N LEU A 65 8.11 7.72 16.82
CA LEU A 65 9.56 7.79 16.99
C LEU A 65 10.04 9.23 16.82
N LEU A 66 10.21 9.93 17.93
CA LEU A 66 10.48 11.37 17.91
C LEU A 66 11.96 11.72 17.72
N ASP A 67 12.87 10.77 17.99
CA ASP A 67 14.32 10.97 17.97
C ASP A 67 14.94 10.57 16.62
N PRO A 68 15.51 11.51 15.85
CA PRO A 68 16.24 11.23 14.61
C PRO A 68 17.45 10.33 14.77
N ALA A 69 18.14 10.37 15.91
CA ALA A 69 19.34 9.56 16.12
C ALA A 69 19.01 8.07 16.28
N GLN A 70 17.81 7.75 16.79
CA GLN A 70 17.31 6.38 16.92
C GLN A 70 16.58 5.91 15.66
N ALA A 71 16.02 6.83 14.89
CA ALA A 71 15.24 6.50 13.71
C ALA A 71 15.38 7.59 12.63
N PRO A 72 16.41 7.49 11.79
CA PRO A 72 16.63 8.45 10.72
C PRO A 72 15.46 8.50 9.74
N ALA A 73 15.11 9.71 9.30
CA ALA A 73 13.95 9.94 8.43
C ALA A 73 14.03 9.15 7.11
N LEU A 74 15.23 9.07 6.52
CA LEU A 74 15.44 8.37 5.25
C LEU A 74 15.26 6.86 5.40
N GLU A 75 15.78 6.27 6.48
CA GLU A 75 15.63 4.84 6.77
C GLU A 75 14.17 4.49 7.04
N LEU A 76 13.47 5.32 7.83
CA LEU A 76 12.03 5.15 8.05
C LEU A 76 11.23 5.26 6.75
N ALA A 77 11.60 6.16 5.83
CA ALA A 77 10.95 6.28 4.53
C ALA A 77 11.19 5.05 3.65
N ALA A 78 12.40 4.49 3.65
CA ALA A 78 12.74 3.27 2.92
C ALA A 78 11.99 2.05 3.46
N LEU A 79 12.03 1.81 4.78
CA LEU A 79 11.29 0.72 5.43
C LEU A 79 9.77 0.86 5.27
N TYR A 80 9.26 2.09 5.28
CA TYR A 80 7.86 2.33 4.98
C TYR A 80 7.52 1.99 3.53
N GLY A 81 8.45 2.22 2.59
CA GLY A 81 8.35 1.78 1.20
C GLY A 81 8.11 0.28 1.10
N GLU A 82 8.94 -0.53 1.74
CA GLU A 82 8.79 -2.00 1.79
C GLU A 82 7.43 -2.40 2.38
N ARG A 83 7.01 -1.78 3.50
CA ARG A 83 5.69 -2.06 4.10
C ARG A 83 4.53 -1.68 3.18
N TRP A 84 4.71 -0.65 2.35
CA TRP A 84 3.66 -0.22 1.44
C TRP A 84 3.45 -1.23 0.30
N GLU A 85 4.45 -2.03 -0.05
CA GLU A 85 4.29 -3.16 -0.99
C GLU A 85 3.35 -4.22 -0.40
N GLU A 86 3.47 -4.52 0.90
CA GLU A 86 2.53 -5.41 1.59
C GLU A 86 1.10 -4.83 1.61
N GLU A 87 0.95 -3.55 1.94
CA GLU A 87 -0.36 -2.87 1.92
C GLU A 87 -0.98 -2.90 0.51
N SER A 88 -0.16 -2.72 -0.52
CA SER A 88 -0.57 -2.78 -1.92
C SER A 88 -1.01 -4.20 -2.30
N ALA A 89 -0.28 -5.24 -1.88
CA ALA A 89 -0.68 -6.63 -2.07
C ALA A 89 -2.02 -6.96 -1.40
N PHE A 90 -2.27 -6.43 -0.20
CA PHE A 90 -3.56 -6.58 0.46
C PHE A 90 -4.69 -5.87 -0.28
N ASP A 91 -4.46 -4.68 -0.81
CA ASP A 91 -5.46 -3.94 -1.61
C ASP A 91 -5.76 -4.65 -2.93
N GLU A 92 -4.73 -5.14 -3.62
CA GLU A 92 -4.86 -5.97 -4.81
C GLU A 92 -5.74 -7.20 -4.57
N LEU A 93 -5.48 -7.94 -3.49
CA LEU A 93 -6.25 -9.12 -3.12
C LEU A 93 -7.69 -8.78 -2.73
N LYS A 94 -7.89 -7.83 -1.80
CA LYS A 94 -9.18 -7.55 -1.16
C LYS A 94 -10.10 -6.68 -2.02
N THR A 95 -9.53 -5.71 -2.73
CA THR A 95 -10.28 -4.68 -3.45
C THR A 95 -10.36 -5.00 -4.93
N HIS A 96 -9.26 -5.40 -5.55
CA HIS A 96 -9.19 -5.54 -7.02
C HIS A 96 -9.49 -6.95 -7.52
N GLN A 97 -8.89 -7.97 -6.91
CA GLN A 97 -9.08 -9.37 -7.28
C GLN A 97 -10.40 -9.91 -6.77
N ARG A 98 -10.67 -9.83 -5.46
CA ARG A 98 -11.97 -10.26 -4.90
C ARG A 98 -13.12 -9.34 -5.37
N GLY A 99 -12.83 -8.05 -5.48
CA GLY A 99 -13.81 -6.99 -5.74
C GLY A 99 -14.24 -6.28 -4.45
N ALA A 100 -14.26 -4.96 -4.49
CA ALA A 100 -14.68 -4.11 -3.38
C ALA A 100 -16.09 -4.51 -2.89
N GLY A 101 -16.24 -4.68 -1.57
CA GLY A 101 -17.53 -4.97 -0.94
C GLY A 101 -18.08 -6.38 -1.15
N ARG A 102 -17.38 -7.28 -1.87
CA ARG A 102 -17.77 -8.69 -1.93
C ARG A 102 -17.39 -9.42 -0.64
N VAL A 103 -18.39 -10.02 0.01
CA VAL A 103 -18.20 -10.98 1.08
C VAL A 103 -17.91 -12.36 0.51
N LEU A 104 -17.22 -13.19 1.30
CA LEU A 104 -17.05 -14.61 0.97
C LEU A 104 -18.42 -15.28 0.91
N ARG A 105 -18.60 -16.18 -0.06
CA ARG A 105 -19.91 -16.80 -0.36
C ARG A 105 -20.20 -17.99 0.54
N SER A 106 -19.14 -18.63 1.03
CA SER A 106 -19.20 -19.84 1.84
C SER A 106 -19.82 -19.58 3.22
N LYS A 107 -20.60 -20.55 3.73
CA LYS A 107 -21.32 -20.44 5.01
C LYS A 107 -20.81 -21.39 6.10
N SER A 108 -19.81 -22.22 5.82
CA SER A 108 -19.11 -23.03 6.83
C SER A 108 -17.65 -22.57 6.99
N PRO A 109 -17.06 -22.69 8.20
CA PRO A 109 -15.67 -22.29 8.45
C PRO A 109 -14.66 -22.93 7.48
N ASP A 110 -14.79 -24.23 7.23
CA ASP A 110 -13.86 -24.97 6.36
C ASP A 110 -13.93 -24.47 4.90
N MET A 111 -15.13 -24.22 4.39
CA MET A 111 -15.32 -23.70 3.03
C MET A 111 -14.89 -22.23 2.91
N VAL A 112 -15.05 -21.44 3.98
CA VAL A 112 -14.52 -20.07 4.05
C VAL A 112 -12.99 -20.08 3.96
N THR A 113 -12.34 -20.98 4.71
CA THR A 113 -10.88 -21.18 4.63
C THR A 113 -10.44 -21.58 3.22
N GLN A 114 -11.16 -22.50 2.58
CA GLN A 114 -10.90 -22.90 1.20
C GLN A 114 -11.04 -21.71 0.22
N GLU A 115 -12.07 -20.89 0.37
CA GLU A 115 -12.29 -19.70 -0.47
C GLU A 115 -11.16 -18.67 -0.32
N ILE A 116 -10.63 -18.50 0.91
CA ILE A 116 -9.45 -17.67 1.16
C ILE A 116 -8.21 -18.24 0.45
N TYR A 117 -7.96 -19.55 0.57
CA TYR A 117 -6.85 -20.19 -0.15
C TYR A 117 -6.98 -20.07 -1.66
N ALA A 118 -8.20 -20.18 -2.21
CA ALA A 118 -8.43 -19.97 -3.63
C ALA A 118 -8.04 -18.55 -4.08
N HIS A 119 -8.39 -17.53 -3.30
CA HIS A 119 -7.96 -16.15 -3.57
C HIS A 119 -6.44 -15.98 -3.54
N LEU A 120 -5.78 -16.53 -2.52
CA LEU A 120 -4.32 -16.48 -2.38
C LEU A 120 -3.61 -17.20 -3.53
N LEU A 121 -4.09 -18.37 -3.95
CA LEU A 121 -3.52 -19.12 -5.07
C LEU A 121 -3.66 -18.36 -6.39
N VAL A 122 -4.82 -17.75 -6.66
CA VAL A 122 -5.01 -16.94 -7.86
C VAL A 122 -4.13 -15.69 -7.81
N TYR A 123 -3.96 -15.06 -6.65
CA TYR A 123 -3.07 -13.91 -6.49
C TYR A 123 -1.62 -14.30 -6.83
N TYR A 124 -1.15 -15.39 -6.23
CA TYR A 124 0.18 -15.94 -6.47
C TYR A 124 0.39 -16.29 -7.94
N ALA A 125 -0.57 -16.95 -8.59
CA ALA A 125 -0.47 -17.30 -10.01
C ALA A 125 -0.34 -16.07 -10.92
N ILE A 126 -1.07 -14.99 -10.63
CA ILE A 126 -0.96 -13.73 -11.38
C ILE A 126 0.43 -13.10 -11.16
N ARG A 127 0.92 -13.05 -9.92
CA ARG A 127 2.25 -12.52 -9.61
C ARG A 127 3.38 -13.35 -10.24
N ALA A 128 3.26 -14.68 -10.23
CA ALA A 128 4.18 -15.57 -10.92
C ALA A 128 4.19 -15.33 -12.43
N LEU A 129 3.02 -15.11 -13.04
CA LEU A 129 2.93 -14.78 -14.48
C LEU A 129 3.57 -13.42 -14.79
N ILE A 130 3.37 -12.41 -13.94
CA ILE A 130 4.04 -11.11 -14.06
C ILE A 130 5.56 -11.29 -14.01
N ASN A 131 6.07 -11.99 -13.00
CA ASN A 131 7.50 -12.27 -12.84
C ASN A 131 8.08 -12.95 -14.09
N ALA A 132 7.44 -14.02 -14.57
CA ALA A 132 7.89 -14.73 -15.76
C ALA A 132 7.85 -13.87 -17.04
N ALA A 133 6.94 -12.90 -17.13
CA ALA A 133 6.83 -12.00 -18.29
C ALA A 133 7.92 -10.93 -18.32
N VAL A 134 8.44 -10.52 -17.15
CA VAL A 134 9.46 -9.45 -17.05
C VAL A 134 10.88 -9.96 -16.91
N GLU A 135 11.07 -11.21 -16.45
CA GLU A 135 12.38 -11.85 -16.30
C GLU A 135 13.28 -11.72 -17.55
N PRO A 136 12.79 -11.91 -18.79
CA PRO A 136 13.61 -11.75 -19.98
C PRO A 136 14.06 -10.31 -20.29
N GLN A 137 13.44 -9.31 -19.65
CA GLN A 137 13.66 -7.89 -19.91
C GLN A 137 14.43 -7.20 -18.76
N GLU A 138 14.85 -7.95 -17.73
CA GLU A 138 15.48 -7.43 -16.50
C GLU A 138 14.69 -6.28 -15.87
N LEU A 139 13.36 -6.28 -16.05
CA LEU A 139 12.47 -5.30 -15.45
C LEU A 139 12.06 -5.78 -14.06
N ASP A 140 12.10 -4.85 -13.11
CA ASP A 140 11.56 -5.06 -11.77
C ASP A 140 10.04 -5.37 -11.87
N PRO A 141 9.59 -6.55 -11.39
CA PRO A 141 8.19 -6.96 -11.50
C PRO A 141 7.23 -6.05 -10.74
N ASP A 142 7.68 -5.34 -9.70
CA ASP A 142 6.84 -4.41 -8.95
C ASP A 142 6.53 -3.13 -9.74
N ARG A 143 7.22 -2.91 -10.87
CA ARG A 143 6.87 -1.88 -11.84
C ARG A 143 5.69 -2.26 -12.74
N VAL A 144 5.26 -3.52 -12.75
CA VAL A 144 4.13 -3.98 -13.56
C VAL A 144 2.84 -3.91 -12.76
N SER A 145 1.85 -3.19 -13.31
CA SER A 145 0.56 -3.03 -12.66
C SER A 145 -0.20 -4.38 -12.55
N PHE A 146 -0.41 -4.85 -11.32
CA PHE A 146 -1.23 -6.03 -11.05
C PHE A 146 -2.65 -5.90 -11.60
N LEU A 147 -3.30 -4.73 -11.49
CA LEU A 147 -4.64 -4.53 -12.05
C LEU A 147 -4.67 -4.69 -13.56
N ALA A 148 -3.66 -4.17 -14.26
CA ALA A 148 -3.58 -4.30 -15.71
C ALA A 148 -3.46 -5.78 -16.09
N SER A 149 -2.54 -6.50 -15.43
CA SER A 149 -2.35 -7.95 -15.62
C SER A 149 -3.63 -8.75 -15.31
N LEU A 150 -4.29 -8.47 -14.19
CA LEU A 150 -5.57 -9.10 -13.82
C LEU A 150 -6.65 -8.87 -14.89
N ARG A 151 -6.75 -7.67 -15.45
CA ARG A 151 -7.73 -7.35 -16.51
C ARG A 151 -7.42 -8.12 -17.80
N VAL A 152 -6.15 -8.19 -18.20
CA VAL A 152 -5.71 -8.95 -19.38
C VAL A 152 -6.02 -10.44 -19.21
N ILE A 153 -5.62 -11.02 -18.08
CA ILE A 153 -5.87 -12.44 -17.77
C ILE A 153 -7.37 -12.74 -17.75
N ARG A 154 -8.18 -11.89 -17.09
CA ARG A 154 -9.64 -12.06 -17.07
C ARG A 154 -10.23 -12.06 -18.47
N ARG A 155 -9.82 -11.14 -19.34
CA ARG A 155 -10.28 -11.10 -20.73
C ARG A 155 -9.96 -12.42 -21.45
N GLN A 156 -8.72 -12.87 -21.35
CA GLN A 156 -8.26 -14.07 -22.04
C GLN A 156 -8.94 -15.35 -21.53
N VAL A 157 -9.12 -15.51 -20.22
CA VAL A 157 -9.82 -16.69 -19.64
C VAL A 157 -11.31 -16.67 -19.97
N THR A 158 -11.93 -15.49 -20.00
CA THR A 158 -13.36 -15.39 -20.34
C THR A 158 -13.58 -15.67 -21.83
N ASP A 159 -12.66 -15.22 -22.70
CA ASP A 159 -12.68 -15.51 -24.14
C ASP A 159 -12.46 -17.02 -24.41
N GLN A 160 -11.67 -17.73 -23.59
CA GLN A 160 -11.48 -19.19 -23.70
C GLN A 160 -12.63 -20.01 -23.09
N ALA A 161 -13.36 -19.46 -22.11
CA ALA A 161 -14.50 -20.12 -21.47
C ALA A 161 -15.81 -19.97 -22.25
N ALA A 162 -15.81 -19.17 -23.32
CA ALA A 162 -16.91 -19.12 -24.27
C ALA A 162 -16.86 -20.37 -25.17
N PHE A 163 -17.62 -21.39 -24.82
CA PHE A 163 -17.91 -22.49 -25.75
C PHE A 163 -18.64 -21.91 -26.98
N PRO A 164 -18.28 -22.31 -28.21
CA PRO A 164 -19.09 -21.96 -29.38
C PRO A 164 -20.50 -22.58 -29.24
N PRO A 165 -21.54 -21.96 -29.84
CA PRO A 165 -22.90 -22.50 -29.82
C PRO A 165 -23.01 -23.89 -30.46
#